data_AF-A0A662DW46-F1
#
_entry.id   AF-A0A662DW46-F1
#
_cell.length_a   1.000
_cell.length_b   1.000
_cell.length_c   1.000
_cell.angle_alpha   90.00
_cell.angle_beta   90.00
_cell.angle_gamma   90.00
#
_symmetry.space_group_name_H-M   'P 1'
#
loop_
_entity.id
_entity.type
_entity.pdbx_description
1 polymer ?
#
loop_
_entity_poly.entity_id
_entity_poly.type
_entity_poly.pdbx_seq_one_letter_code
_entity_poly.pdbx_strand_id
1 'polypeptide(L)'
;NNDSGSITSTGGNLEQPGNTCYLVGPGDQVNVADAMTTLADVDGGSKKCIVLEEGSPAIDLGYVTYCSDEDQRGFDRPVDGDGNGSVNCDIGAFEILADLPIFSDGFESGNTWRWDYPSP
;
A
#
# COMPACT_ATOMS: atom_id res chain seq x y z
N ASN A 1 0.23 24.60 22.69
CA ASN A 1 -0.61 23.56 23.31
C ASN A 1 -1.90 23.52 22.48
N ASN A 2 -2.14 22.43 21.75
CA ASN A 2 -3.30 22.23 20.88
C ASN A 2 -4.09 20.99 21.34
N ASP A 3 -4.16 20.73 22.64
CA ASP A 3 -4.74 19.50 23.24
C ASP A 3 -6.28 19.52 23.35
N SER A 4 -7.00 20.16 22.42
CA SER A 4 -8.47 20.24 22.52
C SER A 4 -9.21 20.27 21.17
N GLY A 5 -8.51 20.18 20.06
CA GLY A 5 -9.14 20.01 18.76
C GLY A 5 -9.74 18.61 18.65
N SER A 6 -11.04 18.51 18.36
CA SER A 6 -11.61 17.24 17.93
C SER A 6 -11.06 16.92 16.54
N ILE A 7 -10.37 15.77 16.42
CA ILE A 7 -10.04 15.20 15.12
C ILE A 7 -11.36 14.68 14.53
N THR A 8 -11.79 15.28 13.42
CA THR A 8 -12.90 14.73 12.64
C THR A 8 -12.30 13.89 11.53
N SER A 9 -12.42 12.56 11.65
CA SER A 9 -11.97 11.65 10.62
C SER A 9 -12.95 11.63 9.44
N THR A 10 -12.40 11.68 8.22
CA THR A 10 -13.14 11.42 6.98
C THR A 10 -13.05 9.97 6.52
N GLY A 11 -12.38 9.10 7.29
CA GLY A 11 -12.16 7.69 6.97
C GLY A 11 -10.76 7.36 6.43
N GLY A 12 -10.43 6.07 6.38
CA GLY A 12 -9.19 5.53 5.82
C GLY A 12 -7.91 5.79 6.62
N ASN A 13 -8.03 5.96 7.94
CA ASN A 13 -6.88 6.18 8.82
C ASN A 13 -6.49 4.91 9.57
N LEU A 14 -5.22 4.77 9.94
CA LEU A 14 -4.73 3.66 10.76
C LEU A 14 -4.09 4.18 12.04
N GLU A 15 -4.51 3.62 13.18
CA GLU A 15 -3.97 3.92 14.49
C GLU A 15 -3.37 2.67 15.16
N GLN A 16 -2.10 2.79 15.55
CA GLN A 16 -1.39 1.83 16.37
C GLN A 16 -0.55 2.51 17.47
N PRO A 17 -0.41 1.88 18.65
CA PRO A 17 -1.31 0.86 19.20
C PRO A 17 -2.49 1.55 19.91
N GLY A 18 -3.72 1.13 19.62
CA GLY A 18 -4.90 1.51 20.41
C GLY A 18 -5.93 2.40 19.69
N ASN A 19 -6.74 3.11 20.47
CA ASN A 19 -7.85 3.95 20.00
C ASN A 19 -7.93 5.23 20.85
N THR A 20 -6.98 6.13 20.62
CA THR A 20 -6.74 7.36 21.37
C THR A 20 -7.10 8.60 20.56
N CYS A 21 -7.13 8.48 19.23
CA CYS A 21 -7.47 9.55 18.29
C CYS A 21 -8.98 9.65 18.00
N TYR A 22 -9.80 8.75 18.54
CA TYR A 22 -11.26 8.68 18.32
C TYR A 22 -11.65 8.69 16.83
N LEU A 23 -10.90 7.93 16.03
CA LEU A 23 -11.16 7.75 14.61
C LEU A 23 -12.43 6.91 14.45
N VAL A 24 -13.45 7.51 13.84
CA VAL A 24 -14.81 6.91 13.69
C VAL A 24 -15.32 7.01 12.24
N GLY A 25 -14.45 7.39 11.32
CA GLY A 25 -14.75 7.47 9.90
C GLY A 25 -14.79 6.08 9.24
N PRO A 26 -15.37 5.96 8.03
CA PRO A 26 -15.40 4.72 7.29
C PRO A 26 -13.99 4.17 6.99
N GLY A 27 -13.76 2.88 7.21
CA GLY A 27 -12.47 2.26 6.91
C GLY A 27 -11.34 2.58 7.90
N ASP A 28 -11.60 3.41 8.93
CA ASP A 28 -10.61 3.66 9.99
C ASP A 28 -10.27 2.36 10.72
N GLN A 29 -8.99 2.08 10.86
CA GLN A 29 -8.43 0.95 11.59
C GLN A 29 -7.90 1.45 12.94
N VAL A 30 -8.56 1.07 14.03
CA VAL A 30 -8.13 1.36 15.41
C VAL A 30 -7.89 0.08 16.18
N ASN A 31 -7.12 0.17 17.26
CA ASN A 31 -6.61 -0.98 18.02
C ASN A 31 -5.78 -1.95 17.18
N VAL A 32 -5.14 -1.45 16.12
CA VAL A 32 -4.18 -2.23 15.34
C VAL A 32 -2.96 -2.49 16.23
N ALA A 33 -2.64 -3.77 16.43
CA ALA A 33 -1.51 -4.16 17.27
C ALA A 33 -0.17 -3.83 16.59
N ASP A 34 -0.07 -4.15 15.30
CA ASP A 34 1.04 -3.85 14.43
C ASP A 34 0.55 -3.55 13.00
N ALA A 35 1.00 -2.44 12.43
CA ALA A 35 0.74 -1.98 11.09
C ALA A 35 1.59 -2.76 10.07
N MET A 36 2.56 -3.56 10.54
CA MET A 36 3.40 -4.42 9.71
C MET A 36 4.13 -3.59 8.65
N THR A 37 4.90 -2.61 9.13
CA THR A 37 5.62 -1.68 8.27
C THR A 37 7.09 -1.61 8.64
N THR A 38 7.94 -1.40 7.63
CA THR A 38 9.38 -1.25 7.81
C THR A 38 9.88 -0.01 7.07
N LEU A 39 10.80 0.73 7.70
CA LEU A 39 11.48 1.85 7.02
C LEU A 39 12.60 1.30 6.12
N ALA A 40 12.44 1.40 4.81
CA ALA A 40 13.38 0.87 3.82
C ALA A 40 13.79 1.92 2.78
N ASP A 41 14.97 1.72 2.19
CA ASP A 41 15.32 2.34 0.92
C ASP A 41 14.57 1.58 -0.20
N VAL A 42 13.95 2.31 -1.12
CA VAL A 42 13.07 1.75 -2.15
C VAL A 42 13.37 2.39 -3.50
N ASP A 43 13.23 1.60 -4.57
CA ASP A 43 13.42 2.08 -5.93
C ASP A 43 12.40 3.17 -6.30
N GLY A 44 12.83 4.15 -7.10
CA GLY A 44 12.03 5.32 -7.47
C GLY A 44 11.98 6.43 -6.40
N GLY A 45 12.27 6.13 -5.14
CA GLY A 45 12.27 7.11 -4.05
C GLY A 45 13.59 7.87 -3.90
N SER A 46 13.53 9.20 -3.73
CA SER A 46 14.70 10.01 -3.34
C SER A 46 15.01 9.94 -1.83
N LYS A 47 14.14 9.29 -1.05
CA LYS A 47 14.15 9.16 0.41
C LYS A 47 13.57 7.79 0.81
N LYS A 48 13.92 7.33 2.02
CA LYS A 48 13.33 6.15 2.64
C LYS A 48 11.80 6.25 2.70
N CYS A 49 11.13 5.12 2.52
CA CYS A 49 9.69 4.98 2.63
C CYS A 49 9.34 4.03 3.78
N ILE A 50 8.16 4.23 4.36
CA ILE A 50 7.51 3.22 5.20
C ILE A 50 6.85 2.23 4.24
N VAL A 51 7.45 1.05 4.13
CA VAL A 51 7.00 -0.03 3.24
C VAL A 51 6.04 -0.93 4.00
N LEU A 52 4.97 -1.37 3.32
CA LEU A 52 4.02 -2.33 3.86
C LEU A 52 4.51 -3.75 3.62
N GLU A 53 4.43 -4.57 4.67
CA GLU A 53 4.65 -6.02 4.56
C GLU A 53 3.37 -6.71 4.05
N GLU A 54 3.52 -7.89 3.47
CA GLU A 54 2.39 -8.71 3.02
C GLU A 54 1.40 -8.94 4.18
N GLY A 55 0.11 -8.65 3.93
CA GLY A 55 -0.94 -8.76 4.94
C GLY A 55 -1.03 -7.57 5.91
N SER A 56 -0.31 -6.48 5.66
CA SER A 56 -0.43 -5.25 6.45
C SER A 56 -1.89 -4.75 6.48
N PRO A 57 -2.41 -4.34 7.65
CA PRO A 57 -3.74 -3.74 7.79
C PRO A 57 -3.86 -2.35 7.15
N ALA A 58 -2.80 -1.84 6.49
CA ALA A 58 -2.85 -0.64 5.68
C ALA A 58 -3.19 -0.91 4.20
N ILE A 59 -3.12 -2.16 3.75
CA ILE A 59 -3.30 -2.52 2.33
C ILE A 59 -4.76 -2.34 1.90
N ASP A 60 -4.98 -1.63 0.79
CA ASP A 60 -6.30 -1.39 0.15
C ASP A 60 -7.40 -0.82 1.09
N LEU A 61 -6.98 -0.14 2.17
CA LEU A 61 -7.87 0.39 3.22
C LEU A 61 -7.87 1.91 3.31
N GLY A 62 -7.14 2.59 2.42
CA GLY A 62 -7.22 4.02 2.22
C GLY A 62 -8.58 4.44 1.66
N TYR A 63 -8.98 5.67 1.95
CA TYR A 63 -10.25 6.19 1.43
C TYR A 63 -10.07 6.69 0.00
N VAL A 64 -10.63 5.96 -0.97
CA VAL A 64 -10.42 6.16 -2.42
C VAL A 64 -10.58 7.61 -2.91
N THR A 65 -11.45 8.39 -2.27
CA THR A 65 -11.69 9.80 -2.67
C THR A 65 -10.50 10.72 -2.39
N TYR A 66 -9.59 10.31 -1.51
CA TYR A 66 -8.42 11.09 -1.09
C TYR A 66 -7.09 10.51 -1.55
N CYS A 67 -7.10 9.43 -2.34
CA CYS A 67 -5.90 8.89 -2.94
C CYS A 67 -5.32 9.89 -3.95
N SER A 68 -4.01 10.13 -3.87
CA SER A 68 -3.27 10.79 -4.94
C SER A 68 -3.13 9.85 -6.13
N ASP A 69 -2.81 10.39 -7.31
CA ASP A 69 -2.55 9.59 -8.51
C ASP A 69 -1.23 8.81 -8.42
N GLU A 70 -0.29 9.27 -7.58
CA GLU A 70 1.05 8.68 -7.43
C GLU A 70 1.45 8.55 -5.95
N ASP A 71 2.35 7.61 -5.66
CA ASP A 71 2.95 7.41 -4.33
C ASP A 71 4.26 8.22 -4.15
N GLN A 72 4.90 8.13 -2.98
CA GLN A 72 6.16 8.84 -2.70
C GLN A 72 7.30 8.52 -3.69
N ARG A 73 7.23 7.39 -4.39
CA ARG A 73 8.21 6.92 -5.38
C ARG A 73 7.82 7.33 -6.81
N GLY A 74 6.60 7.83 -7.02
CA GLY A 74 6.05 8.16 -8.33
C GLY A 74 5.39 6.98 -9.04
N PHE A 75 4.99 5.92 -8.33
CA PHE A 75 4.20 4.83 -8.91
C PHE A 75 2.70 5.13 -8.83
N ASP A 76 1.94 4.63 -9.80
CA ASP A 76 0.49 4.82 -9.90
C ASP A 76 -0.25 4.35 -8.63
N ARG A 77 -1.32 5.08 -8.29
CA ARG A 77 -2.29 4.77 -7.24
C ARG A 77 -3.70 5.20 -7.69
N PRO A 78 -4.78 4.55 -7.21
CA PRO A 78 -4.79 3.30 -6.45
C PRO A 78 -4.53 2.06 -7.33
N VAL A 79 -4.01 0.99 -6.73
CA VAL A 79 -3.90 -0.36 -7.33
C VAL A 79 -4.65 -1.41 -6.48
N ASP A 80 -4.67 -2.67 -6.89
CA ASP A 80 -5.32 -3.78 -6.15
C ASP A 80 -4.26 -4.54 -5.36
N GLY A 81 -3.77 -3.95 -4.26
CA GLY A 81 -2.55 -4.38 -3.57
C GLY A 81 -2.59 -5.80 -2.99
N ASP A 82 -3.77 -6.27 -2.56
CA ASP A 82 -3.99 -7.64 -2.07
C ASP A 82 -4.46 -8.63 -3.15
N GLY A 83 -4.75 -8.11 -4.35
CA GLY A 83 -5.19 -8.89 -5.50
C GLY A 83 -6.56 -9.55 -5.37
N ASN A 84 -7.45 -8.99 -4.54
CA ASN A 84 -8.81 -9.49 -4.35
C ASN A 84 -9.78 -9.02 -5.46
N GLY A 85 -9.33 -8.14 -6.36
CA GLY A 85 -10.11 -7.55 -7.45
C GLY A 85 -10.72 -6.19 -7.11
N SER A 86 -10.41 -5.61 -5.94
CA SER A 86 -10.89 -4.30 -5.49
C SER A 86 -9.75 -3.30 -5.43
N VAL A 87 -9.85 -2.24 -6.23
CA VAL A 87 -8.85 -1.19 -6.27
C VAL A 87 -9.16 -0.11 -5.24
N ASN A 88 -8.30 0.05 -4.24
CA ASN A 88 -8.26 1.19 -3.31
C ASN A 88 -6.79 1.55 -3.06
N CYS A 89 -6.49 2.74 -2.54
CA CYS A 89 -5.10 3.01 -2.18
C CYS A 89 -4.77 2.46 -0.79
N ASP A 90 -3.49 2.24 -0.56
CA ASP A 90 -2.97 1.93 0.76
C ASP A 90 -3.00 3.14 1.69
N ILE A 91 -3.13 2.89 2.99
CA ILE A 91 -3.02 3.93 4.02
C ILE A 91 -1.56 4.37 4.13
N GLY A 92 -1.27 5.57 3.62
CA GLY A 92 0.04 6.22 3.75
C GLY A 92 0.62 6.69 2.42
N ALA A 93 1.94 6.85 2.38
CA ALA A 93 2.67 7.42 1.24
C ALA A 93 3.24 6.37 0.27
N PHE A 94 3.09 5.09 0.60
CA PHE A 94 3.57 3.94 -0.19
C PHE A 94 2.37 3.15 -0.67
N GLU A 95 2.43 2.68 -1.92
CA GLU A 95 1.44 1.77 -2.50
C GLU A 95 2.10 0.40 -2.79
N ILE A 96 1.60 -0.67 -2.21
CA ILE A 96 2.00 -2.02 -2.55
C ILE A 96 1.43 -2.34 -3.92
N LEU A 97 2.31 -2.75 -4.83
CA LEU A 97 1.89 -3.19 -6.15
C LEU A 97 1.48 -4.66 -6.03
N ALA A 98 0.37 -5.02 -6.67
CA ALA A 98 -0.17 -6.37 -6.69
C ALA A 98 0.83 -7.36 -7.31
N ASP A 99 1.64 -8.01 -6.48
CA ASP A 99 2.40 -9.20 -6.87
C ASP A 99 1.56 -10.45 -6.54
N LEU A 100 0.51 -10.71 -7.33
CA LEU A 100 -0.18 -12.00 -7.20
C LEU A 100 0.75 -13.13 -7.70
N PRO A 101 0.91 -14.24 -6.93
CA PRO A 101 2.19 -14.93 -6.79
C PRO A 101 2.31 -16.17 -7.70
N ILE A 102 3.47 -16.37 -8.36
CA ILE A 102 4.10 -17.71 -8.55
C ILE A 102 5.57 -17.69 -9.04
N PHE A 103 6.17 -16.55 -9.40
CA PHE A 103 7.58 -16.50 -9.87
C PHE A 103 8.43 -15.41 -9.19
N SER A 104 8.34 -15.23 -7.86
CA SER A 104 9.18 -14.26 -7.14
C SER A 104 10.62 -14.74 -6.86
N ASP A 105 11.12 -15.76 -7.58
CA ASP A 105 12.51 -16.23 -7.51
C ASP A 105 13.34 -15.96 -8.80
N GLY A 106 12.89 -15.03 -9.65
CA GLY A 106 13.78 -14.38 -10.62
C GLY A 106 13.88 -15.03 -12.01
N PHE A 107 12.78 -15.52 -12.58
CA PHE A 107 12.74 -16.00 -13.99
C PHE A 107 12.12 -15.02 -15.02
N GLU A 108 11.91 -13.75 -14.68
CA GLU A 108 11.28 -12.75 -15.58
C GLU A 108 12.21 -12.11 -16.63
N SER A 109 13.41 -12.66 -16.83
CA SER A 109 14.19 -12.37 -18.06
C SER A 109 13.87 -13.34 -19.22
N GLY A 110 12.80 -14.13 -19.09
CA GLY A 110 12.25 -14.95 -20.16
C GLY A 110 11.31 -14.18 -21.06
N ASN A 111 11.84 -13.42 -22.01
CA ASN A 111 11.07 -12.92 -23.14
C ASN A 111 10.39 -14.07 -23.89
N THR A 112 9.05 -14.06 -23.99
CA THR A 112 8.24 -15.05 -24.73
C THR A 112 8.43 -15.00 -26.26
N TRP A 113 9.42 -14.24 -26.75
CA TRP A 113 9.74 -14.11 -28.18
C TRP A 113 10.82 -15.10 -28.66
N ARG A 114 11.37 -15.96 -27.79
CA ARG A 114 12.48 -16.87 -28.14
C ARG A 114 12.09 -18.33 -28.40
N TRP A 115 10.81 -18.70 -28.35
CA TRP A 115 10.36 -20.08 -28.58
C TRP A 115 9.73 -20.36 -29.95
N ASP A 116 9.46 -19.34 -30.77
CA ASP A 116 8.80 -19.49 -32.08
C ASP A 116 9.72 -19.25 -33.29
N TYR A 117 10.97 -19.69 -33.25
CA TYR A 117 11.69 -19.95 -34.50
C TYR A 117 11.53 -21.42 -34.91
N PRO A 118 10.62 -21.77 -35.84
CA PRO A 118 10.72 -23.05 -36.52
C PRO A 118 12.04 -23.04 -37.30
N SER A 119 12.90 -24.01 -37.00
CA SER A 119 14.15 -24.25 -37.73
C SER A 119 13.87 -24.52 -39.22
N PRO A 120 14.55 -23.85 -40.16
CA PRO A 120 14.62 -24.34 -41.54
C PRO A 120 15.45 -25.63 -41.64
#